data_AF-A0A174FRV3-F1
#
_entry.id   AF-A0A174FRV3-F1
#
_cell.length_a   1.000
_cell.length_b   1.000
_cell.length_c   1.000
_cell.angle_alpha   90.00
_cell.angle_beta   90.00
_cell.angle_gamma   90.00
#
_symmetry.space_group_name_H-M   'P 1'
#
loop_
_entity.id
_entity.type
_entity.pdbx_description
1 polymer ?
#
loop_
_entity_poly.entity_id
_entity_poly.type
_entity_poly.pdbx_seq_one_letter_code
_entity_poly.pdbx_strand_id
1 'polypeptide(L)'
;MDFVKKILHQISRKSEAVSQITFDEDYNVPDARPDVGRMIQKKGEVTIGDVQISEGKARVFGGLTFHLLYVSDGERRRICQLSGELPIDETIHLDGLTGGDKVCITWEVEDLNLHLINSRKLGVRAIVTLHAWIEELCDLAVPMEIRGESDVAVKRQEYRVVELAVQKKDVLRVKKELTIPSGKPELHEILWQDLEVRGLDLRSEEGRVSAQGELFVFCLYSDGEEDHPLQWVEQALPFQAEVECQGCISEMIPRIESTLGQTTLEIQPDSDGEERVLQAEAVLELDICLYQEETVSLLQDVYHPHRECIPKVQEETLESLLIRNSSKCRLTDKLQMRVPKNKILQICHSNGKIKIDEERIVENGIEVTGVVELRALYVVSDDEMPFYAAETALPFRHTIEVPGIGPDCRYELQSSIDQLSTTMPDSSDIEAKVVLNLNALVFRRRKEMVMQYVEEKDRDPEELQSLPGITCYFVKPGDTLWDIAKKFYTTTEKIRELNDLKTENLTPMQQLLVERV
;
A
#
# COMPACT_ATOMS: atom_id res chain seq x y z
N MET A 1 -36.44 -4.08 -22.77
CA MET A 1 -36.58 -4.04 -21.28
C MET A 1 -35.57 -3.11 -20.62
N ASP A 2 -36.00 -2.33 -19.62
CA ASP A 2 -35.15 -1.42 -18.84
C ASP A 2 -34.70 -2.05 -17.52
N PHE A 3 -33.39 -2.01 -17.23
CA PHE A 3 -32.83 -2.54 -15.99
C PHE A 3 -32.75 -1.52 -14.87
N VAL A 4 -33.03 -1.96 -13.65
CA VAL A 4 -32.51 -1.33 -12.43
C VAL A 4 -31.11 -1.90 -12.21
N LYS A 5 -30.10 -1.06 -12.43
CA LYS A 5 -28.69 -1.42 -12.24
C LYS A 5 -28.18 -0.82 -10.93
N LYS A 6 -27.41 -1.60 -10.17
CA LYS A 6 -26.51 -1.07 -9.15
C LYS A 6 -25.16 -0.79 -9.80
N ILE A 7 -24.57 0.37 -9.52
CA ILE A 7 -23.20 0.68 -9.95
C ILE A 7 -22.27 0.24 -8.83
N LEU A 8 -21.34 -0.65 -9.13
CA LEU A 8 -20.25 -1.03 -8.25
C LEU A 8 -19.01 -0.24 -8.68
N HIS A 9 -18.48 0.58 -7.77
CA HIS A 9 -17.25 1.30 -7.99
C HIS A 9 -16.06 0.40 -7.65
N GLN A 10 -15.11 0.27 -8.56
CA GLN A 10 -13.90 -0.53 -8.39
C GLN A 10 -12.67 0.27 -8.78
N ILE A 11 -11.52 -0.04 -8.17
CA ILE A 11 -10.22 0.47 -8.64
C ILE A 11 -9.58 -0.62 -9.49
N SER A 12 -9.19 -0.24 -10.70
CA SER A 12 -8.35 -1.07 -11.55
C SER A 12 -7.00 -0.39 -11.82
N ARG A 13 -5.97 -1.20 -12.08
CA ARG A 13 -4.68 -0.72 -12.58
C ARG A 13 -4.67 -0.91 -14.08
N LYS A 14 -4.65 0.20 -14.82
CA LYS A 14 -4.72 0.19 -16.29
C LYS A 14 -3.37 -0.07 -16.95
N SER A 15 -2.32 0.53 -16.40
CA SER A 15 -0.93 0.39 -16.84
C SER A 15 -0.01 0.58 -15.65
N GLU A 16 1.13 -0.09 -15.67
CA GLU A 16 2.22 0.11 -14.73
C GLU A 16 3.55 0.16 -15.50
N ALA A 17 4.50 0.91 -14.98
CA ALA A 17 5.84 1.02 -15.51
C ALA A 17 6.84 1.25 -14.37
N VAL A 18 8.05 0.76 -14.57
CA VAL A 18 9.19 0.99 -13.69
C VAL A 18 10.24 1.76 -14.46
N SER A 19 10.76 2.85 -13.89
CA SER A 19 11.91 3.56 -14.42
C SER A 19 13.01 3.62 -13.38
N GLN A 20 14.25 3.36 -13.81
CA GLN A 20 15.44 3.44 -12.96
C GLN A 20 16.27 4.64 -13.40
N ILE A 21 16.50 5.57 -12.48
CA ILE A 21 17.32 6.75 -12.66
C ILE A 21 18.69 6.47 -12.06
N THR A 22 19.74 6.60 -12.87
CA THR A 22 21.12 6.44 -12.42
C THR A 22 21.80 7.80 -12.37
N PHE A 23 22.36 8.14 -11.21
CA PHE A 23 23.22 9.30 -11.01
C PHE A 23 24.68 8.83 -10.98
N ASP A 24 25.57 9.51 -11.71
CA ASP A 24 27.03 9.40 -11.60
C ASP A 24 27.61 10.80 -11.79
N GLU A 25 27.50 11.61 -10.73
CA GLU A 25 27.77 13.04 -10.76
C GLU A 25 28.90 13.42 -9.81
N ASP A 26 29.65 14.46 -10.19
CA ASP A 26 30.71 15.03 -9.39
C ASP A 26 30.16 16.18 -8.53
N TYR A 27 30.27 16.08 -7.22
CA TYR A 27 29.84 17.10 -6.28
C TYR A 27 31.03 17.81 -5.63
N ASN A 28 31.08 19.14 -5.75
CA ASN A 28 32.12 19.96 -5.13
C ASN A 28 31.72 20.32 -3.69
N VAL A 29 32.63 20.08 -2.74
CA VAL A 29 32.43 20.46 -1.34
C VAL A 29 32.45 21.99 -1.23
N PRO A 30 31.40 22.63 -0.70
CA PRO A 30 31.34 24.09 -0.58
C PRO A 30 32.52 24.66 0.22
N ASP A 31 32.99 25.86 -0.15
CA ASP A 31 34.14 26.52 0.51
C ASP A 31 33.93 26.73 2.02
N ALA A 32 32.68 26.90 2.45
CA ALA A 32 32.31 27.05 3.86
C ALA A 32 32.48 25.77 4.69
N ARG A 33 32.62 24.59 4.05
CA ARG A 33 32.80 23.31 4.73
C ARG A 33 34.28 22.91 4.71
N PRO A 34 34.80 22.22 5.75
CA PRO A 34 36.15 21.68 5.75
C PRO A 34 36.40 20.65 4.64
N ASP A 35 37.67 20.38 4.38
CA ASP A 35 38.12 19.28 3.55
C ASP A 35 37.58 17.96 4.09
N VAL A 36 37.01 17.13 3.21
CA VAL A 36 36.47 15.82 3.55
C VAL A 36 37.62 14.83 3.70
N GLY A 37 37.79 14.28 4.90
CA GLY A 37 38.76 13.23 5.20
C GLY A 37 38.13 11.85 5.13
N ARG A 38 37.53 11.40 6.23
CA ARG A 38 36.94 10.06 6.34
C ARG A 38 35.42 10.12 6.43
N MET A 39 34.72 9.40 5.56
CA MET A 39 33.26 9.26 5.64
C MET A 39 32.85 8.35 6.81
N ILE A 40 31.83 8.76 7.56
CA ILE A 40 31.24 8.00 8.66
C ILE A 40 29.93 7.36 8.20
N GLN A 41 29.00 8.17 7.70
CA GLN A 41 27.65 7.74 7.35
C GLN A 41 27.08 8.57 6.21
N LYS A 42 26.19 7.95 5.41
CA LYS A 42 25.51 8.59 4.29
C LYS A 42 24.03 8.20 4.26
N LYS A 43 23.13 9.08 3.85
CA LYS A 43 21.72 8.74 3.57
C LYS A 43 21.23 9.50 2.36
N GLY A 44 20.23 8.94 1.68
CA GLY A 44 19.59 9.54 0.51
C GLY A 44 18.09 9.59 0.74
N GLU A 45 17.50 10.75 0.50
CA GLU A 45 16.08 11.02 0.63
C GLU A 45 15.59 11.54 -0.73
N VAL A 46 14.56 10.90 -1.27
CA VAL A 46 13.94 11.29 -2.53
C VAL A 46 12.65 12.02 -2.21
N THR A 47 12.50 13.21 -2.79
CA THR A 47 11.28 13.99 -2.74
C THR A 47 10.75 14.14 -4.15
N ILE A 48 9.51 13.70 -4.38
CA ILE A 48 8.80 13.97 -5.63
C ILE A 48 8.04 15.28 -5.48
N GLY A 49 8.25 16.20 -6.43
CA GLY A 49 7.58 17.48 -6.51
C GLY A 49 6.35 17.41 -7.40
N ASP A 50 6.51 17.80 -8.67
CA ASP A 50 5.42 17.90 -9.64
C ASP A 50 5.38 16.67 -10.57
N VAL A 51 4.19 16.25 -10.97
CA VAL A 51 3.98 15.17 -11.95
C VAL A 51 3.12 15.70 -13.08
N GLN A 52 3.75 15.89 -14.25
CA GLN A 52 3.09 16.41 -15.43
C GLN A 52 2.60 15.28 -16.33
N ILE A 53 1.29 15.23 -16.54
CA ILE A 53 0.64 14.20 -17.34
C ILE A 53 0.49 14.70 -18.78
N SER A 54 0.90 13.87 -19.72
CA SER A 54 0.69 14.03 -21.16
C SER A 54 0.24 12.71 -21.77
N GLU A 55 -0.23 12.72 -23.01
CA GLU A 55 -0.75 11.52 -23.68
C GLU A 55 0.33 10.41 -23.71
N GLY A 56 0.05 9.31 -23.00
CA GLY A 56 0.94 8.15 -22.87
C GLY A 56 2.21 8.34 -22.01
N LYS A 57 2.41 9.50 -21.35
CA LYS A 57 3.63 9.77 -20.57
C LYS A 57 3.39 10.63 -19.34
N ALA A 58 4.00 10.24 -18.22
CA ALA A 58 4.09 11.04 -17.00
C ALA A 58 5.53 11.53 -16.83
N ARG A 59 5.72 12.86 -16.75
CA ARG A 59 7.02 13.47 -16.45
C ARG A 59 7.09 13.81 -14.97
N VAL A 60 8.05 13.25 -14.27
CA VAL A 60 8.22 13.31 -12.83
C VAL A 60 9.36 14.25 -12.49
N PHE A 61 9.07 15.28 -11.70
CA PHE A 61 10.07 16.20 -11.17
C PHE A 61 10.28 15.94 -9.68
N GLY A 62 11.52 16.02 -9.24
CA GLY A 62 11.87 15.84 -7.83
C GLY A 62 13.33 16.11 -7.56
N GLY A 63 13.81 15.61 -6.43
CA GLY A 63 15.23 15.70 -6.07
C GLY A 63 15.63 14.52 -5.19
N LEU A 64 16.83 14.00 -5.43
CA LEU A 64 17.54 13.13 -4.50
C LEU A 64 18.46 14.01 -3.65
N THR A 65 18.09 14.20 -2.39
CA THR A 65 18.95 14.85 -1.39
C THR A 65 19.81 13.78 -0.74
N PHE A 66 21.14 13.91 -0.82
CA PHE A 66 22.06 13.06 -0.08
C PHE A 66 22.68 13.84 1.07
N HIS A 67 22.90 13.14 2.18
CA HIS A 67 23.58 13.64 3.36
C HIS A 67 24.80 12.79 3.66
N LEU A 68 25.88 13.41 4.12
CA LEU A 68 27.15 12.79 4.46
C LEU A 68 27.63 13.33 5.81
N LEU A 69 27.84 12.43 6.77
CA LEU A 69 28.58 12.66 8.00
C LEU A 69 30.03 12.22 7.77
N TYR A 70 30.99 13.10 8.03
CA TYR A 70 32.41 12.82 7.79
C TYR A 70 33.32 13.47 8.83
N VAL A 71 34.56 13.00 8.92
CA VAL A 71 35.65 13.60 9.67
C VAL A 71 36.46 14.48 8.73
N SER A 72 36.72 15.73 9.11
CA SER A 72 37.50 16.67 8.33
C SER A 72 38.97 16.28 8.20
N ASP A 73 39.58 16.59 7.08
CA ASP A 73 41.02 16.46 6.84
C ASP A 73 41.72 17.80 7.12
N GLY A 74 42.30 17.95 8.31
CA GLY A 74 42.94 19.19 8.76
C GLY A 74 43.76 19.00 10.03
N GLU A 75 44.41 20.05 10.52
CA GLU A 75 45.24 20.00 11.75
C GLU A 75 44.44 19.58 12.98
N ARG A 76 43.16 19.96 13.05
CA ARG A 76 42.16 19.44 13.99
C ARG A 76 41.12 18.64 13.21
N ARG A 77 41.00 17.35 13.53
CA ARG A 77 39.96 16.47 12.97
C ARG A 77 38.67 16.70 13.74
N ARG A 78 37.62 17.09 13.04
CA ARG A 78 36.27 17.26 13.60
C ARG A 78 35.24 16.58 12.74
N ILE A 79 34.11 16.24 13.34
CA ILE A 79 32.98 15.69 12.60
C ILE A 79 32.21 16.84 11.97
N CYS A 80 31.84 16.67 10.72
CA CYS A 80 31.17 17.65 9.90
C CYS A 80 30.07 16.96 9.09
N GLN A 81 29.09 17.77 8.66
CA GLN A 81 28.05 17.34 7.76
C GLN A 81 28.17 18.02 6.39
N LEU A 82 27.69 17.33 5.37
CA LEU A 82 27.53 17.84 4.01
C LEU A 82 26.20 17.32 3.46
N SER A 83 25.48 18.17 2.75
CA SER A 83 24.27 17.80 2.03
C SER A 83 24.35 18.32 0.60
N GLY A 84 23.86 17.55 -0.35
CA GLY A 84 23.73 17.96 -1.75
C GLY A 84 22.44 17.43 -2.34
N GLU A 85 22.00 18.04 -3.43
CA GLU A 85 20.76 17.69 -4.11
C GLU A 85 21.04 17.41 -5.59
N LEU A 86 20.47 16.31 -6.09
CA LEU A 86 20.52 15.92 -7.49
C LEU A 86 19.09 15.98 -8.06
N PRO A 87 18.82 16.79 -9.08
CA PRO A 87 17.47 16.94 -9.61
C PRO A 87 17.01 15.66 -10.33
N ILE A 88 15.75 15.30 -10.12
CA ILE A 88 15.04 14.25 -10.86
C ILE A 88 14.18 14.92 -11.91
N ASP A 89 14.36 14.53 -13.17
CA ASP A 89 13.54 14.91 -14.31
C ASP A 89 13.42 13.68 -15.23
N GLU A 90 12.44 12.83 -14.93
CA GLU A 90 12.30 11.52 -15.56
C GLU A 90 10.96 11.38 -16.27
N THR A 91 10.95 10.79 -17.47
CA THR A 91 9.71 10.57 -18.23
C THR A 91 9.36 9.09 -18.26
N ILE A 92 8.28 8.74 -17.55
CA ILE A 92 7.77 7.38 -17.49
C ILE A 92 6.67 7.21 -18.55
N HIS A 93 6.83 6.19 -19.38
CA HIS A 93 5.84 5.84 -20.39
C HIS A 93 4.78 4.91 -19.78
N LEU A 94 3.53 5.34 -19.82
CA LEU A 94 2.38 4.58 -19.31
C LEU A 94 1.35 4.43 -20.42
N ASP A 95 1.10 3.19 -20.83
CA ASP A 95 0.22 2.90 -21.94
C ASP A 95 -1.23 3.30 -21.61
N GLY A 96 -1.86 4.05 -22.51
CA GLY A 96 -3.23 4.51 -22.35
C GLY A 96 -3.42 5.64 -21.33
N LEU A 97 -2.36 6.33 -20.89
CA LEU A 97 -2.46 7.51 -20.04
C LEU A 97 -3.11 8.69 -20.77
N THR A 98 -4.17 9.24 -20.19
CA THR A 98 -4.93 10.39 -20.70
C THR A 98 -4.99 11.52 -19.66
N GLY A 99 -5.32 12.75 -20.11
CA GLY A 99 -5.24 13.98 -19.30
C GLY A 99 -6.19 14.12 -18.10
N GLY A 100 -6.85 13.04 -17.67
CA GLY A 100 -7.67 12.99 -16.45
C GLY A 100 -7.36 11.78 -15.56
N ASP A 101 -6.40 10.94 -15.96
CA ASP A 101 -6.03 9.73 -15.23
C ASP A 101 -5.24 10.07 -13.95
N LYS A 102 -5.47 9.31 -12.88
CA LYS A 102 -4.72 9.44 -11.64
C LYS A 102 -3.46 8.58 -11.73
N VAL A 103 -2.31 9.23 -11.83
CA VAL A 103 -1.01 8.56 -11.75
C VAL A 103 -0.59 8.45 -10.28
N CYS A 104 -0.31 7.23 -9.84
CA CYS A 104 0.32 6.96 -8.56
C CYS A 104 1.81 6.64 -8.79
N ILE A 105 2.67 7.19 -7.94
CA ILE A 105 4.11 7.01 -8.02
C ILE A 105 4.62 6.65 -6.63
N THR A 106 5.39 5.58 -6.55
CA THR A 106 6.22 5.24 -5.38
C THR A 106 7.67 5.17 -5.82
N TRP A 107 8.58 5.36 -4.88
CA TRP A 107 10.00 5.40 -5.18
C TRP A 107 10.83 4.71 -4.12
N GLU A 108 11.99 4.24 -4.54
CA GLU A 108 13.02 3.75 -3.64
C GLU A 108 14.42 4.17 -4.09
N VAL A 109 15.29 4.46 -3.13
CA VAL A 109 16.73 4.50 -3.35
C VAL A 109 17.25 3.07 -3.25
N GLU A 110 17.59 2.47 -4.40
CA GLU A 110 18.15 1.12 -4.49
C GLU A 110 19.59 1.10 -3.97
N ASP A 111 20.41 2.03 -4.44
CA ASP A 111 21.80 2.20 -4.03
C ASP A 111 22.18 3.68 -3.91
N LEU A 112 23.05 3.98 -2.95
CA LEU A 112 23.69 5.29 -2.80
C LEU A 112 25.14 5.08 -2.37
N ASN A 113 26.07 5.45 -3.25
CA ASN A 113 27.49 5.38 -3.04
C ASN A 113 28.16 6.75 -3.17
N LEU A 114 28.86 7.15 -2.11
CA LEU A 114 29.67 8.35 -2.07
C LEU A 114 31.12 7.91 -1.98
N HIS A 115 31.97 8.44 -2.86
CA HIS A 115 33.41 8.20 -2.80
C HIS A 115 34.18 9.51 -2.96
N LEU A 116 35.33 9.60 -2.32
CA LEU A 116 36.22 10.76 -2.43
C LEU A 116 37.02 10.69 -3.73
N ILE A 117 36.94 11.73 -4.55
CA ILE A 117 37.84 11.95 -5.68
C ILE A 117 39.08 12.72 -5.19
N ASN A 118 38.84 13.77 -4.39
CA ASN A 118 39.84 14.47 -3.58
C ASN A 118 39.14 15.11 -2.36
N SER A 119 39.89 15.79 -1.48
CA SER A 119 39.35 16.38 -0.25
C SER A 119 38.23 17.41 -0.44
N ARG A 120 38.05 17.95 -1.65
CA ARG A 120 37.01 18.95 -2.01
C ARG A 120 36.06 18.48 -3.12
N LYS A 121 36.13 17.22 -3.53
CA LYS A 121 35.33 16.68 -4.62
C LYS A 121 34.91 15.24 -4.36
N LEU A 122 33.60 15.02 -4.38
CA LEU A 122 32.97 13.73 -4.15
C LEU A 122 32.37 13.21 -5.45
N GLY A 123 32.51 11.91 -5.71
CA GLY A 123 31.72 11.23 -6.72
C GLY A 123 30.47 10.64 -6.08
N VAL A 124 29.30 11.03 -6.59
CA VAL A 124 27.99 10.61 -6.10
C VAL A 124 27.39 9.66 -7.11
N ARG A 125 27.25 8.40 -6.72
CA ARG A 125 26.57 7.37 -7.50
C ARG A 125 25.29 6.97 -6.78
N ALA A 126 24.17 7.01 -7.46
CA ALA A 126 22.91 6.59 -6.87
C ALA A 126 22.01 5.94 -7.92
N ILE A 127 21.20 4.98 -7.48
CA ILE A 127 20.16 4.37 -8.30
C ILE A 127 18.83 4.61 -7.58
N VAL A 128 17.93 5.32 -8.23
CA VAL A 128 16.58 5.60 -7.74
C VAL A 128 15.58 4.92 -8.68
N THR A 129 14.71 4.10 -8.12
CA THR A 129 13.68 3.38 -8.88
C THR A 129 12.34 3.99 -8.60
N LEU A 130 11.65 4.38 -9.67
CA LEU A 130 10.30 4.90 -9.67
C LEU A 130 9.35 3.83 -10.19
N HIS A 131 8.34 3.49 -9.39
CA HIS A 131 7.22 2.65 -9.80
C HIS A 131 6.01 3.55 -10.03
N ALA A 132 5.49 3.59 -11.25
CA ALA A 132 4.32 4.38 -11.59
C ALA A 132 3.21 3.50 -12.13
N TRP A 133 1.97 3.78 -11.75
CA TRP A 133 0.79 3.12 -12.30
C TRP A 133 -0.39 4.07 -12.42
N ILE A 134 -1.32 3.71 -13.30
CA ILE A 134 -2.57 4.42 -13.50
C ILE A 134 -3.65 3.73 -12.66
N GLU A 135 -4.22 4.45 -11.69
CA GLU A 135 -5.46 4.05 -11.03
C GLU A 135 -6.65 4.60 -11.80
N GLU A 136 -7.52 3.69 -12.27
CA GLU A 136 -8.78 4.03 -12.92
C GLU A 136 -9.95 3.59 -12.03
N LEU A 137 -10.91 4.49 -11.86
CA LEU A 137 -12.18 4.19 -11.21
C LEU A 137 -13.12 3.59 -12.26
N CYS A 138 -13.44 2.31 -12.10
CA CYS A 138 -14.28 1.56 -13.01
C CYS A 138 -15.67 1.36 -12.40
N ASP A 139 -16.69 1.75 -13.16
CA ASP A 139 -18.09 1.59 -12.78
C ASP A 139 -18.67 0.34 -13.44
N LEU A 140 -18.90 -0.69 -12.64
CA LEU A 140 -19.54 -1.92 -13.10
C LEU A 140 -21.04 -1.86 -12.81
N ALA A 141 -21.84 -1.79 -13.88
CA ALA A 141 -23.30 -1.74 -13.75
C ALA A 141 -23.91 -3.15 -13.68
N VAL A 142 -24.25 -3.58 -12.46
CA VAL A 142 -24.86 -4.88 -12.16
C VAL A 142 -26.39 -4.79 -12.28
N PRO A 143 -27.03 -5.44 -13.27
CA PRO A 143 -28.49 -5.46 -13.40
C PRO A 143 -29.10 -6.35 -12.31
N MET A 144 -30.01 -5.80 -11.51
CA MET A 144 -30.65 -6.51 -10.40
C MET A 144 -32.15 -6.76 -10.62
N GLU A 145 -32.81 -5.84 -11.31
CA GLU A 145 -34.24 -5.92 -11.60
C GLU A 145 -34.59 -5.38 -12.99
N ILE A 146 -35.80 -5.69 -13.46
CA ILE A 146 -36.39 -5.11 -14.67
C ILE A 146 -37.53 -4.20 -14.24
N ARG A 147 -37.55 -2.96 -14.73
CA ARG A 147 -38.62 -1.99 -14.44
C ARG A 147 -39.78 -2.16 -15.41
N GLY A 148 -41.00 -2.11 -14.87
CA GLY A 148 -42.20 -1.80 -15.66
C GLY A 148 -42.90 -2.97 -16.34
N GLU A 149 -42.44 -4.21 -16.17
CA GLU A 149 -43.08 -5.39 -16.78
C GLU A 149 -43.44 -6.44 -15.71
N SER A 150 -44.74 -6.68 -15.51
CA SER A 150 -45.26 -7.65 -14.52
C SER A 150 -45.15 -9.11 -14.99
N ASP A 151 -45.03 -9.31 -16.30
CA ASP A 151 -45.19 -10.63 -16.94
C ASP A 151 -43.84 -11.25 -17.33
N VAL A 152 -42.73 -10.61 -16.91
CA VAL A 152 -41.36 -11.08 -17.12
C VAL A 152 -40.91 -11.87 -15.89
N ALA A 153 -40.60 -13.15 -16.09
CA ALA A 153 -39.89 -13.92 -15.08
C ALA A 153 -38.40 -13.61 -15.16
N VAL A 154 -37.74 -13.56 -13.99
CA VAL A 154 -36.30 -13.32 -13.89
C VAL A 154 -35.63 -14.39 -13.02
N LYS A 155 -34.43 -14.82 -13.43
CA LYS A 155 -33.57 -15.69 -12.63
C LYS A 155 -32.44 -14.84 -12.07
N ARG A 156 -32.20 -14.96 -10.76
CA ARG A 156 -31.18 -14.20 -10.04
C ARG A 156 -30.17 -15.12 -9.36
N GLN A 157 -28.97 -14.60 -9.14
CA GLN A 157 -27.95 -15.25 -8.32
C GLN A 157 -27.28 -14.23 -7.42
N GLU A 158 -27.10 -14.60 -6.15
CA GLU A 158 -26.47 -13.73 -5.15
C GLU A 158 -24.95 -13.83 -5.21
N TYR A 159 -24.30 -12.67 -5.16
CA TYR A 159 -22.85 -12.54 -5.09
C TYR A 159 -22.50 -11.60 -3.94
N ARG A 160 -21.54 -12.02 -3.11
CA ARG A 160 -20.84 -11.08 -2.23
C ARG A 160 -19.83 -10.33 -3.07
N VAL A 161 -19.91 -9.02 -3.04
CA VAL A 161 -19.05 -8.13 -3.82
C VAL A 161 -18.47 -7.06 -2.91
N VAL A 162 -17.28 -6.62 -3.26
CA VAL A 162 -16.64 -5.46 -2.65
C VAL A 162 -16.75 -4.29 -3.60
N GLU A 163 -17.16 -3.14 -3.07
CA GLU A 163 -17.15 -1.86 -3.74
C GLU A 163 -16.22 -0.87 -3.04
N LEU A 164 -15.63 0.02 -3.80
CA LEU A 164 -14.90 1.17 -3.31
C LEU A 164 -15.91 2.23 -2.83
N ALA A 165 -15.92 2.51 -1.54
CA ALA A 165 -16.80 3.53 -0.96
C ALA A 165 -16.12 4.89 -0.83
N VAL A 166 -14.83 4.90 -0.47
CA VAL A 166 -14.05 6.13 -0.30
C VAL A 166 -12.67 5.96 -0.92
N GLN A 167 -12.25 6.96 -1.68
CA GLN A 167 -10.87 7.11 -2.15
C GLN A 167 -10.40 8.53 -1.85
N LYS A 168 -9.31 8.65 -1.08
CA LYS A 168 -8.74 9.94 -0.70
C LYS A 168 -7.23 9.85 -0.56
N LYS A 169 -6.52 10.83 -1.13
CA LYS A 169 -5.13 11.10 -0.77
C LYS A 169 -5.10 12.28 0.19
N ASP A 170 -4.34 12.16 1.27
CA ASP A 170 -4.19 13.25 2.25
C ASP A 170 -2.82 13.21 2.91
N VAL A 171 -2.50 14.25 3.67
CA VAL A 171 -1.21 14.41 4.35
C VAL A 171 -1.43 14.56 5.84
N LEU A 172 -0.86 13.62 6.61
CA LEU A 172 -0.84 13.66 8.06
C LEU A 172 0.49 14.25 8.54
N ARG A 173 0.43 15.39 9.23
CA ARG A 173 1.62 16.05 9.81
C ARG A 173 1.74 15.72 11.29
N VAL A 174 2.86 15.12 11.68
CA VAL A 174 3.21 14.83 13.07
C VAL A 174 4.24 15.84 13.52
N LYS A 175 3.88 16.68 14.49
CA LYS A 175 4.79 17.63 15.14
C LYS A 175 5.04 17.22 16.59
N LYS A 176 6.30 17.14 16.97
CA LYS A 176 6.73 16.77 18.32
C LYS A 176 7.89 17.65 18.78
N GLU A 177 7.94 17.86 20.08
CA GLU A 177 9.02 18.61 20.72
C GLU A 177 9.79 17.67 21.63
N LEU A 178 11.11 17.80 21.60
CA LEU A 178 12.04 17.08 22.44
C LEU A 178 12.91 18.08 23.17
N THR A 179 12.80 18.11 24.50
CA THR A 179 13.62 18.99 25.35
C THR A 179 14.88 18.27 25.79
N ILE A 180 16.03 18.90 25.55
CA ILE A 180 17.34 18.43 26.00
C ILE A 180 17.44 18.57 27.52
N PRO A 181 17.78 17.50 28.28
CA PRO A 181 17.93 17.59 29.73
C PRO A 181 19.02 18.59 30.14
N SER A 182 18.84 19.27 31.26
CA SER A 182 19.79 20.28 31.79
C SER A 182 21.20 19.74 32.07
N GLY A 183 21.35 18.41 32.21
CA GLY A 183 22.65 17.76 32.37
C GLY A 183 23.46 17.64 31.06
N LYS A 184 22.88 17.99 29.91
CA LYS A 184 23.55 18.06 28.62
C LYS A 184 23.76 19.52 28.21
N PRO A 185 24.79 19.83 27.40
CA PRO A 185 25.00 21.16 26.89
C PRO A 185 23.89 21.57 25.90
N GLU A 186 23.81 22.87 25.64
CA GLU A 186 22.89 23.48 24.68
C GLU A 186 23.15 22.98 23.25
N LEU A 187 22.13 23.05 22.41
CA LEU A 187 22.19 22.72 20.99
C LEU A 187 22.81 23.90 20.24
N HIS A 188 23.85 23.68 19.46
CA HIS A 188 24.40 24.71 18.58
C HIS A 188 24.27 24.35 17.08
N GLU A 189 24.76 23.17 16.69
CA GLU A 189 24.66 22.66 15.32
C GLU A 189 24.21 21.19 15.34
N ILE A 190 23.16 20.88 14.57
CA ILE A 190 22.76 19.50 14.27
C ILE A 190 23.72 18.95 13.20
N LEU A 191 24.49 17.91 13.53
CA LEU A 191 25.44 17.25 12.63
C LEU A 191 24.84 16.05 11.91
N TRP A 192 23.91 15.34 12.56
CA TRP A 192 23.20 14.23 11.95
C TRP A 192 21.82 14.08 12.59
N GLN A 193 20.82 13.73 11.78
CA GLN A 193 19.47 13.49 12.25
C GLN A 193 18.84 12.28 11.56
N ASP A 194 17.97 11.60 12.30
CA ASP A 194 17.11 10.57 11.75
C ASP A 194 15.73 10.65 12.40
N LEU A 195 14.69 10.63 11.57
CA LEU A 195 13.30 10.69 11.99
C LEU A 195 12.58 9.51 11.35
N GLU A 196 12.15 8.55 12.16
CA GLU A 196 11.43 7.37 11.69
C GLU A 196 10.08 7.23 12.39
N VAL A 197 9.06 6.83 11.64
CA VAL A 197 7.76 6.44 12.22
C VAL A 197 7.73 4.93 12.34
N ARG A 198 7.56 4.44 13.58
CA ARG A 198 7.47 2.99 13.87
C ARG A 198 6.17 2.68 14.60
N GLY A 199 5.73 1.42 14.48
CA GLY A 199 4.50 0.95 15.13
C GLY A 199 3.24 1.71 14.70
N LEU A 200 3.20 2.18 13.45
CA LEU A 200 2.08 2.95 12.92
C LEU A 200 0.85 2.03 12.74
N ASP A 201 -0.21 2.38 13.44
CA ASP A 201 -1.53 1.77 13.34
C ASP A 201 -2.52 2.78 12.76
N LEU A 202 -3.12 2.42 11.62
CA LEU A 202 -4.06 3.24 10.86
C LEU A 202 -5.42 2.58 10.90
N ARG A 203 -6.43 3.31 11.39
CA ARG A 203 -7.79 2.80 11.55
C ARG A 203 -8.82 3.74 10.93
N SER A 204 -9.79 3.16 10.26
CA SER A 204 -10.99 3.85 9.79
C SER A 204 -11.98 4.01 10.95
N GLU A 205 -12.45 5.24 11.18
CA GLU A 205 -13.49 5.59 12.14
C GLU A 205 -14.59 6.41 11.45
N GLU A 206 -15.68 6.71 12.14
CA GLU A 206 -16.76 7.51 11.56
C GLU A 206 -16.27 8.92 11.17
N GLY A 207 -16.23 9.20 9.86
CA GLY A 207 -15.82 10.48 9.30
C GLY A 207 -14.32 10.80 9.34
N ARG A 208 -13.44 9.88 9.80
CA ARG A 208 -12.00 10.12 9.91
C ARG A 208 -11.17 8.86 9.87
N VAL A 209 -9.87 9.03 9.60
CA VAL A 209 -8.84 8.00 9.79
C VAL A 209 -7.97 8.40 10.97
N SER A 210 -7.88 7.54 11.98
CA SER A 210 -7.00 7.74 13.13
C SER A 210 -5.66 7.04 12.90
N ALA A 211 -4.60 7.72 13.35
CA ALA A 211 -3.22 7.27 13.26
C ALA A 211 -2.56 7.31 14.62
N GLN A 212 -2.06 6.17 15.07
CA GLN A 212 -1.30 6.05 16.31
C GLN A 212 0.06 5.42 16.01
N GLY A 213 1.13 6.00 16.55
CA GLY A 213 2.48 5.47 16.36
C GLY A 213 3.50 6.19 17.22
N GLU A 214 4.77 5.89 16.98
CA GLU A 214 5.90 6.55 17.65
C GLU A 214 6.81 7.20 16.61
N LEU A 215 7.11 8.48 16.83
CA LEU A 215 8.13 9.20 16.08
C LEU A 215 9.46 9.05 16.81
N PHE A 216 10.36 8.26 16.24
CA PHE A 216 11.72 8.09 16.73
C PHE A 216 12.55 9.27 16.23
N VAL A 217 13.01 10.11 17.15
CA VAL A 217 13.83 11.28 16.85
C VAL A 217 15.24 11.01 17.34
N PHE A 218 16.19 10.98 16.41
CA PHE A 218 17.62 10.96 16.68
C PHE A 218 18.27 12.25 16.23
N CYS A 219 19.13 12.81 17.08
CA CYS A 219 19.93 13.99 16.77
C CYS A 219 21.33 13.84 17.37
N LEU A 220 22.36 13.94 16.52
CA LEU A 220 23.76 14.14 16.89
C LEU A 220 24.07 15.62 16.70
N TYR A 221 24.60 16.26 17.74
CA TYR A 221 24.83 17.71 17.77
C TYR A 221 26.12 18.10 18.48
N SER A 222 26.59 19.31 18.21
CA SER A 222 27.65 19.99 18.96
C SER A 222 27.08 21.14 19.80
N ASP A 223 27.78 21.52 20.86
CA ASP A 223 27.46 22.66 21.72
C ASP A 223 28.21 23.95 21.35
N GLY A 224 28.96 23.93 20.25
CA GLY A 224 29.72 25.08 19.75
C GLY A 224 31.12 25.21 20.34
N GLU A 225 31.47 24.43 21.37
CA GLU A 225 32.83 24.38 21.90
C GLU A 225 33.66 23.30 21.18
N GLU A 226 34.75 23.71 20.53
CA GLU A 226 35.54 22.81 19.66
C GLU A 226 36.19 21.62 20.40
N ASP A 227 36.47 21.76 21.70
CA ASP A 227 37.15 20.74 22.51
C ASP A 227 36.17 19.85 23.29
N HIS A 228 34.85 20.11 23.20
CA HIS A 228 33.83 19.30 23.87
C HIS A 228 33.42 18.07 23.03
N PRO A 229 33.14 16.92 23.68
CA PRO A 229 32.68 15.74 22.98
C PRO A 229 31.26 15.96 22.44
N LEU A 230 31.03 15.53 21.20
CA LEU A 230 29.70 15.56 20.60
C LEU A 230 28.66 14.85 21.45
N GLN A 231 27.46 15.39 21.45
CA GLN A 231 26.33 14.85 22.17
C GLN A 231 25.31 14.31 21.20
N TRP A 232 24.55 13.31 21.64
CA TRP A 232 23.39 12.86 20.89
C TRP A 232 22.20 12.64 21.81
N VAL A 233 21.02 12.66 21.23
CA VAL A 233 19.77 12.31 21.90
C VAL A 233 18.96 11.42 20.97
N GLU A 234 18.33 10.40 21.56
CA GLU A 234 17.40 9.49 20.88
C GLU A 234 16.19 9.31 21.78
N GLN A 235 14.99 9.55 21.25
CA GLN A 235 13.76 9.35 21.99
C GLN A 235 12.62 8.94 21.06
N ALA A 236 11.80 8.00 21.51
CA ALA A 236 10.53 7.66 20.89
C ALA A 236 9.43 8.59 21.46
N LEU A 237 8.83 9.40 20.59
CA LEU A 237 7.77 10.35 20.93
C LEU A 237 6.42 9.80 20.44
N PRO A 238 5.55 9.29 21.33
CA PRO A 238 4.26 8.77 20.92
C PRO A 238 3.38 9.88 20.35
N PHE A 239 2.68 9.60 19.27
CA PHE A 239 1.72 10.50 18.66
C PHE A 239 0.37 9.83 18.42
N GLN A 240 -0.66 10.67 18.45
CA GLN A 240 -2.01 10.36 18.01
C GLN A 240 -2.42 11.53 17.11
N ALA A 241 -2.88 11.21 15.92
CA ALA A 241 -3.34 12.18 14.95
C ALA A 241 -4.52 11.62 14.17
N GLU A 242 -5.27 12.49 13.52
CA GLU A 242 -6.43 12.11 12.72
C GLU A 242 -6.45 12.91 11.42
N VAL A 243 -7.00 12.29 10.38
CA VAL A 243 -7.27 12.91 9.08
C VAL A 243 -8.75 12.82 8.81
N GLU A 244 -9.38 13.95 8.46
CA GLU A 244 -10.79 13.97 8.09
C GLU A 244 -11.02 13.11 6.85
N CYS A 245 -11.99 12.21 6.89
CA CYS A 245 -12.31 11.30 5.80
C CYS A 245 -13.82 11.11 5.73
N GLN A 246 -14.50 12.03 5.05
CA GLN A 246 -15.96 12.00 4.92
C GLN A 246 -16.42 10.72 4.23
N GLY A 247 -17.53 10.15 4.70
CA GLY A 247 -18.07 8.87 4.21
C GLY A 247 -17.43 7.62 4.83
N CYS A 248 -16.41 7.77 5.67
CA CYS A 248 -15.80 6.66 6.40
C CYS A 248 -16.71 6.14 7.52
N ILE A 249 -16.85 4.82 7.63
CA ILE A 249 -17.48 4.14 8.79
C ILE A 249 -16.55 3.02 9.28
N SER A 250 -16.69 2.64 10.56
CA SER A 250 -15.79 1.67 11.21
C SER A 250 -15.84 0.25 10.62
N GLU A 251 -16.93 -0.14 9.98
CA GLU A 251 -17.11 -1.48 9.37
C GLU A 251 -16.50 -1.59 7.96
N MET A 252 -16.01 -0.49 7.39
CA MET A 252 -15.32 -0.53 6.10
C MET A 252 -13.99 -1.28 6.22
N ILE A 253 -13.57 -1.87 5.11
CA ILE A 253 -12.30 -2.58 4.98
C ILE A 253 -11.26 -1.57 4.48
N PRO A 254 -10.28 -1.15 5.31
CA PRO A 254 -9.32 -0.14 4.91
C PRO A 254 -8.11 -0.75 4.18
N ARG A 255 -7.77 -0.18 3.03
CA ARG A 255 -6.42 -0.15 2.46
C ARG A 255 -5.88 1.27 2.68
N ILE A 256 -5.03 1.44 3.67
CA ILE A 256 -4.39 2.74 3.94
C ILE A 256 -2.89 2.53 3.82
N GLU A 257 -2.29 3.12 2.79
CA GLU A 257 -0.83 3.17 2.63
C GLU A 257 -0.30 4.46 3.25
N SER A 258 0.85 4.38 3.91
CA SER A 258 1.54 5.53 4.47
C SER A 258 2.99 5.58 4.00
N THR A 259 3.39 6.69 3.43
CA THR A 259 4.77 6.94 3.03
C THR A 259 5.32 8.10 3.86
N LEU A 260 6.50 7.93 4.44
CA LEU A 260 7.20 9.02 5.10
C LEU A 260 7.81 9.91 4.03
N GLY A 261 7.26 11.12 3.89
CA GLY A 261 7.78 12.16 3.01
C GLY A 261 8.84 13.00 3.73
N GLN A 262 8.70 14.32 3.63
CA GLN A 262 9.66 15.24 4.22
C GLN A 262 9.71 15.15 5.75
N THR A 263 10.92 15.17 6.30
CA THR A 263 11.17 15.31 7.74
C THR A 263 12.02 16.54 8.01
N THR A 264 11.74 17.24 9.11
CA THR A 264 12.53 18.39 9.56
C THR A 264 12.77 18.32 11.07
N LEU A 265 13.92 18.85 11.48
CA LEU A 265 14.29 19.02 12.87
C LEU A 265 14.90 20.41 13.04
N GLU A 266 14.30 21.23 13.88
CA GLU A 266 14.73 22.61 14.11
C GLU A 266 15.09 22.83 15.58
N ILE A 267 16.17 23.58 15.82
CA ILE A 267 16.56 24.03 17.16
C ILE A 267 15.67 25.23 17.53
N GLN A 268 15.09 25.18 18.72
CA GLN A 268 14.27 26.22 19.30
C GLN A 268 14.74 26.53 20.73
N PRO A 269 14.61 27.79 21.18
CA PRO A 269 14.89 28.15 22.56
C PRO A 269 13.82 27.59 23.50
N ASP A 270 14.21 27.24 24.71
CA ASP A 270 13.28 26.88 25.79
C ASP A 270 12.68 28.13 26.47
N SER A 271 11.96 27.94 27.58
CA SER A 271 11.35 29.03 28.33
C SER A 271 12.34 30.04 28.93
N ASP A 272 13.59 29.64 29.12
CA ASP A 272 14.67 30.46 29.64
C ASP A 272 15.50 31.12 28.53
N GLY A 273 15.21 30.79 27.26
CA GLY A 273 15.87 31.32 26.08
C GLY A 273 17.10 30.52 25.65
N GLU A 274 17.38 29.38 26.28
CA GLU A 274 18.52 28.50 25.94
C GLU A 274 18.13 27.57 24.79
N GLU A 275 19.05 27.30 23.87
CA GLU A 275 18.80 26.44 22.69
C GLU A 275 18.71 24.96 23.11
N ARG A 276 17.56 24.55 23.66
CA ARG A 276 17.36 23.22 24.27
C ARG A 276 16.16 22.46 23.75
N VAL A 277 15.40 22.98 22.81
CA VAL A 277 14.23 22.30 22.25
C VAL A 277 14.51 21.91 20.81
N LEU A 278 14.29 20.64 20.49
CA LEU A 278 14.25 20.14 19.11
C LEU A 278 12.79 20.00 18.69
N GLN A 279 12.37 20.79 17.69
CA GLN A 279 11.07 20.66 17.06
C GLN A 279 11.18 19.70 15.87
N ALA A 280 10.62 18.52 16.02
CA ALA A 280 10.56 17.46 15.02
C ALA A 280 9.23 17.53 14.26
N GLU A 281 9.29 17.60 12.93
CA GLU A 281 8.11 17.48 12.06
C GLU A 281 8.32 16.37 11.03
N ALA A 282 7.34 15.48 10.94
CA ALA A 282 7.30 14.38 9.99
C ALA A 282 6.00 14.46 9.18
N VAL A 283 6.14 14.39 7.85
CA VAL A 283 5.03 14.44 6.91
C VAL A 283 4.74 13.03 6.40
N LEU A 284 3.59 12.47 6.77
CA LEU A 284 3.11 11.17 6.28
C LEU A 284 2.10 11.39 5.16
N GLU A 285 2.42 10.92 3.96
CA GLU A 285 1.48 10.89 2.84
C GLU A 285 0.62 9.63 2.95
N LEU A 286 -0.70 9.81 3.00
CA LEU A 286 -1.67 8.73 3.14
C LEU A 286 -2.43 8.51 1.82
N ASP A 287 -2.47 7.27 1.34
CA ASP A 287 -3.37 6.84 0.27
C ASP A 287 -4.47 5.94 0.87
N ILE A 288 -5.66 6.50 1.02
CA ILE A 288 -6.80 5.92 1.72
C ILE A 288 -7.79 5.37 0.70
N CYS A 289 -7.97 4.06 0.68
CA CYS A 289 -9.04 3.37 -0.04
C CYS A 289 -9.87 2.57 0.96
N LEU A 290 -11.15 2.89 1.08
CA LEU A 290 -12.07 2.19 1.98
C LEU A 290 -13.08 1.42 1.15
N TYR A 291 -13.19 0.14 1.45
CA TYR A 291 -14.07 -0.77 0.76
C TYR A 291 -15.25 -1.17 1.64
N GLN A 292 -16.38 -1.41 1.00
CA GLN A 292 -17.58 -1.96 1.63
C GLN A 292 -17.94 -3.28 0.96
N GLU A 293 -18.29 -4.27 1.77
CA GLU A 293 -18.77 -5.55 1.26
C GLU A 293 -20.29 -5.61 1.31
N GLU A 294 -20.90 -5.98 0.20
CA GLU A 294 -22.36 -6.09 0.08
C GLU A 294 -22.76 -7.34 -0.71
N THR A 295 -24.00 -7.77 -0.53
CA THR A 295 -24.59 -8.84 -1.35
C THR A 295 -25.43 -8.22 -2.46
N VAL A 296 -25.09 -8.52 -3.71
CA VAL A 296 -25.85 -8.12 -4.89
C VAL A 296 -26.57 -9.31 -5.51
N SER A 297 -27.79 -9.08 -6.00
CA SER A 297 -28.59 -10.10 -6.69
C SER A 297 -28.53 -9.87 -8.20
N LEU A 298 -27.57 -10.51 -8.87
CA LEU A 298 -27.32 -10.34 -10.30
C LEU A 298 -28.40 -11.09 -11.12
N LEU A 299 -28.99 -10.40 -12.11
CA LEU A 299 -29.87 -11.00 -13.11
C LEU A 299 -29.08 -11.93 -14.04
N GLN A 300 -29.39 -13.22 -13.98
CA GLN A 300 -28.75 -14.28 -14.75
C GLN A 300 -29.53 -14.61 -16.03
N ASP A 301 -30.85 -14.60 -15.98
CA ASP A 301 -31.70 -14.90 -17.13
C ASP A 301 -33.02 -14.15 -17.03
N VAL A 302 -33.63 -13.93 -18.20
CA VAL A 302 -34.89 -13.18 -18.35
C VAL A 302 -35.77 -13.94 -19.33
N TYR A 303 -37.04 -14.07 -18.99
CA TYR A 303 -37.97 -14.83 -19.78
C TYR A 303 -39.36 -14.20 -19.80
N HIS A 304 -39.99 -14.21 -20.97
CA HIS A 304 -41.36 -13.76 -21.18
C HIS A 304 -42.17 -14.87 -21.90
N PRO A 305 -43.43 -15.15 -21.50
CA PRO A 305 -44.26 -16.17 -22.14
C PRO A 305 -44.55 -15.89 -23.63
N HIS A 306 -44.86 -14.64 -23.96
CA HIS A 306 -45.30 -14.25 -25.31
C HIS A 306 -44.20 -13.73 -26.25
N ARG A 307 -43.01 -13.42 -25.73
CA ARG A 307 -41.90 -12.85 -26.50
C ARG A 307 -40.66 -13.70 -26.33
N GLU A 308 -39.81 -13.73 -27.33
CA GLU A 308 -38.49 -14.31 -27.21
C GLU A 308 -37.57 -13.26 -26.60
N CYS A 309 -37.04 -13.55 -25.42
CA CYS A 309 -36.06 -12.73 -24.74
C CYS A 309 -34.67 -13.29 -25.02
N ILE A 310 -33.80 -12.50 -25.65
CA ILE A 310 -32.42 -12.86 -25.95
C ILE A 310 -31.50 -11.97 -25.13
N PRO A 311 -31.00 -12.44 -23.97
CA PRO A 311 -30.03 -11.72 -23.18
C PRO A 311 -28.74 -11.48 -23.96
N LYS A 312 -28.28 -10.24 -23.98
CA LYS A 312 -26.91 -9.90 -24.39
C LYS A 312 -26.08 -9.71 -23.13
N VAL A 313 -25.04 -10.52 -23.00
CA VAL A 313 -24.20 -10.59 -21.81
C VAL A 313 -22.76 -10.22 -22.17
N GLN A 314 -22.03 -9.68 -21.20
CA GLN A 314 -20.61 -9.36 -21.27
C GLN A 314 -19.90 -10.00 -20.07
N GLU A 315 -18.70 -10.52 -20.28
CA GLU A 315 -17.88 -11.04 -19.18
C GLU A 315 -17.35 -9.87 -18.35
N GLU A 316 -17.67 -9.86 -17.07
CA GLU A 316 -17.23 -8.85 -16.11
C GLU A 316 -16.60 -9.52 -14.89
N THR A 317 -15.74 -8.80 -14.17
CA THR A 317 -15.07 -9.33 -12.98
C THR A 317 -15.68 -8.77 -11.71
N LEU A 318 -16.27 -9.65 -10.90
CA LEU A 318 -16.74 -9.34 -9.55
C LEU A 318 -15.64 -9.68 -8.54
N GLU A 319 -15.37 -8.77 -7.61
CA GLU A 319 -14.39 -8.96 -6.54
C GLU A 319 -15.09 -9.15 -5.20
N SER A 320 -14.62 -10.08 -4.37
CA SER A 320 -15.08 -10.28 -3.00
C SER A 320 -13.89 -10.31 -2.05
N LEU A 321 -14.05 -9.86 -0.80
CA LEU A 321 -12.97 -9.96 0.18
C LEU A 321 -12.72 -11.43 0.50
N LEU A 322 -11.48 -11.89 0.34
CA LEU A 322 -11.06 -13.20 0.82
C LEU A 322 -10.60 -13.09 2.28
N ILE A 323 -9.62 -12.24 2.55
CA ILE A 323 -9.13 -11.99 3.90
C ILE A 323 -8.34 -10.67 3.95
N ARG A 324 -8.26 -10.09 5.15
CA ARG A 324 -7.25 -9.13 5.55
C ARG A 324 -6.42 -9.75 6.67
N ASN A 325 -5.12 -9.89 6.48
CA ASN A 325 -4.22 -10.50 7.46
C ASN A 325 -3.05 -9.57 7.77
N SER A 326 -2.84 -9.29 9.06
CA SER A 326 -1.69 -8.55 9.58
C SER A 326 -0.75 -9.53 10.27
N SER A 327 0.35 -9.87 9.60
CA SER A 327 1.30 -10.88 10.06
C SER A 327 2.59 -10.24 10.59
N LYS A 328 3.01 -10.62 11.80
CA LYS A 328 4.28 -10.15 12.37
C LYS A 328 5.40 -11.14 12.10
N CYS A 329 6.45 -10.69 11.43
CA CYS A 329 7.68 -11.47 11.23
C CYS A 329 8.73 -10.99 12.24
N ARG A 330 9.18 -11.88 13.13
CA ARG A 330 10.21 -11.55 14.12
C ARG A 330 11.57 -12.05 13.64
N LEU A 331 12.50 -11.13 13.51
CA LEU A 331 13.87 -11.39 13.13
C LEU A 331 14.74 -11.13 14.36
N THR A 332 15.22 -12.21 14.97
CA THR A 332 16.18 -12.17 16.07
C THR A 332 17.43 -12.84 15.56
N ASP A 333 18.31 -12.07 14.93
CA ASP A 333 19.61 -12.58 14.56
C ASP A 333 20.67 -12.03 15.51
N LYS A 334 21.63 -12.89 15.87
CA LYS A 334 22.82 -12.45 16.60
C LYS A 334 23.74 -11.80 15.58
N LEU A 335 23.43 -10.56 15.29
CA LEU A 335 24.19 -9.78 14.34
C LEU A 335 25.60 -9.55 14.88
N GLN A 336 26.58 -10.13 14.19
CA GLN A 336 27.98 -9.74 14.35
C GLN A 336 28.25 -8.69 13.28
N MET A 337 27.91 -7.45 13.60
CA MET A 337 28.35 -6.32 12.78
C MET A 337 29.88 -6.34 12.77
N ARG A 338 30.52 -6.37 11.60
CA ARG A 338 31.99 -6.36 11.50
C ARG A 338 32.52 -4.99 11.89
N VAL A 339 32.64 -4.78 13.19
CA VAL A 339 33.24 -3.58 13.77
C VAL A 339 34.77 -3.65 13.59
N PRO A 340 35.46 -2.54 13.31
CA PRO A 340 36.93 -2.50 13.35
C PRO A 340 37.46 -3.03 14.70
N LYS A 341 38.76 -3.34 14.80
CA LYS A 341 39.40 -3.89 16.02
C LYS A 341 39.24 -3.05 17.30
N ASN A 342 38.58 -1.91 17.23
CA ASN A 342 38.42 -0.98 18.34
C ASN A 342 37.22 -1.39 19.20
N LYS A 343 37.36 -1.18 20.51
CA LYS A 343 36.35 -1.54 21.50
C LYS A 343 35.15 -0.59 21.37
N ILE A 344 33.95 -1.13 21.13
CA ILE A 344 32.71 -0.35 21.15
C ILE A 344 32.44 0.09 22.60
N LEU A 345 32.17 1.38 22.77
CA LEU A 345 31.81 1.98 24.05
C LEU A 345 30.29 2.11 24.19
N GLN A 346 29.61 2.56 23.13
CA GLN A 346 28.18 2.82 23.18
C GLN A 346 27.54 2.80 21.78
N ILE A 347 26.28 2.34 21.69
CA ILE A 347 25.45 2.49 20.50
C ILE A 347 24.67 3.81 20.63
N CYS A 348 24.72 4.63 19.58
CA CYS A 348 24.07 5.94 19.56
C CYS A 348 22.70 5.91 18.92
N HIS A 349 22.55 5.16 17.82
CA HIS A 349 21.33 5.10 17.03
C HIS A 349 21.30 3.84 16.16
N SER A 350 20.09 3.36 15.86
CA SER A 350 19.87 2.29 14.88
C SER A 350 18.64 2.56 14.03
N ASN A 351 18.76 2.28 12.74
CA ASN A 351 17.74 2.53 11.74
C ASN A 351 17.61 1.33 10.80
N GLY A 352 16.50 1.24 10.06
CA GLY A 352 16.23 0.07 9.22
C GLY A 352 15.33 0.35 8.03
N LYS A 353 15.62 -0.32 6.91
CA LYS A 353 14.81 -0.27 5.69
C LYS A 353 14.46 -1.69 5.23
N ILE A 354 13.20 -1.92 4.87
CA ILE A 354 12.75 -3.18 4.30
C ILE A 354 12.84 -3.08 2.77
N LYS A 355 13.42 -4.09 2.14
CA LYS A 355 13.38 -4.32 0.68
C LYS A 355 12.73 -5.68 0.43
N ILE A 356 11.71 -5.70 -0.42
CA ILE A 356 11.02 -6.94 -0.83
C ILE A 356 11.64 -7.41 -2.14
N ASP A 357 12.14 -8.65 -2.17
CA ASP A 357 12.80 -9.21 -3.35
C ASP A 357 11.81 -10.00 -4.24
N GLU A 358 10.95 -10.81 -3.61
CA GLU A 358 9.98 -11.67 -4.31
C GLU A 358 8.73 -11.88 -3.44
N GLU A 359 7.58 -11.90 -4.10
CA GLU A 359 6.30 -12.27 -3.53
C GLU A 359 5.69 -13.39 -4.39
N ARG A 360 5.20 -14.45 -3.75
CA ARG A 360 4.57 -15.56 -4.47
C ARG A 360 3.42 -16.18 -3.72
N ILE A 361 2.38 -16.54 -4.45
CA ILE A 361 1.28 -17.35 -3.93
C ILE A 361 1.77 -18.77 -3.69
N VAL A 362 1.63 -19.26 -2.47
CA VAL A 362 1.91 -20.63 -2.05
C VAL A 362 0.63 -21.29 -1.53
N GLU A 363 0.70 -22.57 -1.20
CA GLU A 363 -0.44 -23.27 -0.61
C GLU A 363 -0.88 -22.57 0.70
N ASN A 364 -2.13 -22.11 0.74
CA ASN A 364 -2.74 -21.40 1.87
C ASN A 364 -2.02 -20.11 2.31
N GLY A 365 -1.27 -19.44 1.44
CA GLY A 365 -0.63 -18.18 1.82
C GLY A 365 0.09 -17.43 0.72
N ILE A 366 0.67 -16.30 1.12
CA ILE A 366 1.57 -15.48 0.31
C ILE A 366 2.94 -15.56 0.97
N GLU A 367 3.93 -16.08 0.26
CA GLU A 367 5.30 -16.09 0.72
C GLU A 367 6.01 -14.82 0.26
N VAL A 368 6.61 -14.13 1.22
CA VAL A 368 7.34 -12.88 1.03
C VAL A 368 8.79 -13.14 1.40
N THR A 369 9.70 -12.86 0.48
CA THR A 369 11.14 -12.87 0.71
C THR A 369 11.71 -11.50 0.46
N GLY A 370 12.63 -11.09 1.33
CA GLY A 370 13.26 -9.78 1.24
C GLY A 370 14.43 -9.66 2.19
N VAL A 371 14.93 -8.44 2.30
CA VAL A 371 16.07 -8.10 3.16
C VAL A 371 15.72 -6.88 4.00
N VAL A 372 16.08 -6.91 5.27
CA VAL A 372 16.11 -5.72 6.12
C VAL A 372 17.54 -5.18 6.14
N GLU A 373 17.75 -4.02 5.54
CA GLU A 373 19.00 -3.28 5.64
C GLU A 373 18.99 -2.52 6.96
N LEU A 374 19.96 -2.81 7.82
CA LEU A 374 20.11 -2.19 9.14
C LEU A 374 21.41 -1.39 9.18
N ARG A 375 21.34 -0.23 9.82
CA ARG A 375 22.52 0.56 10.14
C ARG A 375 22.51 0.93 11.62
N ALA A 376 23.69 0.88 12.22
CA ALA A 376 23.91 1.32 13.60
C ALA A 376 25.07 2.33 13.65
N LEU A 377 24.85 3.45 14.31
CA LEU A 377 25.86 4.44 14.65
C LEU A 377 26.35 4.15 16.08
N TYR A 378 27.66 4.08 16.29
CA TYR A 378 28.26 3.76 17.59
C TYR A 378 29.56 4.53 17.83
N VAL A 379 29.94 4.61 19.11
CA VAL A 379 31.17 5.21 19.59
C VAL A 379 32.18 4.14 19.99
N VAL A 380 33.45 4.32 19.64
CA VAL A 380 34.58 3.46 20.03
C VAL A 380 35.56 4.19 20.95
N SER A 381 36.49 3.45 21.54
CA SER A 381 37.51 3.95 22.48
C SER A 381 38.65 4.78 21.86
N ASP A 382 38.44 5.37 20.68
CA ASP A 382 39.43 6.19 19.98
C ASP A 382 38.99 7.65 20.07
N ASP A 383 39.68 8.42 20.91
CA ASP A 383 39.32 9.81 21.23
C ASP A 383 39.46 10.76 20.02
N GLU A 384 40.31 10.42 19.04
CA GLU A 384 40.47 11.19 17.80
C GLU A 384 39.35 10.92 16.79
N MET A 385 38.74 9.74 16.86
CA MET A 385 37.74 9.26 15.89
C MET A 385 36.64 8.44 16.58
N PRO A 386 35.80 9.06 17.43
CA PRO A 386 34.88 8.28 18.27
C PRO A 386 33.77 7.61 17.47
N PHE A 387 33.20 8.25 16.45
CA PHE A 387 31.99 7.76 15.76
C PHE A 387 32.28 6.90 14.52
N TYR A 388 31.58 5.76 14.45
CA TYR A 388 31.57 4.85 13.31
C TYR A 388 30.15 4.36 13.04
N ALA A 389 29.89 4.01 11.78
CA ALA A 389 28.68 3.29 11.40
C ALA A 389 29.04 1.84 11.02
N ALA A 390 28.12 0.93 11.30
CA ALA A 390 28.13 -0.41 10.74
C ALA A 390 26.81 -0.63 10.00
N GLU A 391 26.89 -1.41 8.93
CA GLU A 391 25.76 -1.76 8.07
C GLU A 391 25.70 -3.28 7.94
N THR A 392 24.50 -3.80 7.81
CA THR A 392 24.25 -5.22 7.59
C THR A 392 22.92 -5.42 6.88
N ALA A 393 22.80 -6.56 6.22
CA ALA A 393 21.59 -6.99 5.54
C ALA A 393 21.08 -8.26 6.19
N LEU A 394 19.80 -8.28 6.58
CA LEU A 394 19.18 -9.41 7.28
C LEU A 394 18.07 -10.00 6.41
N PRO A 395 18.34 -11.10 5.68
CA PRO A 395 17.34 -11.72 4.83
C PRO A 395 16.22 -12.32 5.67
N PHE A 396 15.00 -12.20 5.18
CA PHE A 396 13.84 -12.82 5.78
C PHE A 396 13.00 -13.55 4.75
N ARG A 397 12.31 -14.57 5.24
CA ARG A 397 11.31 -15.33 4.49
C ARG A 397 10.15 -15.58 5.43
N HIS A 398 8.96 -15.13 5.02
CA HIS A 398 7.76 -15.25 5.84
C HIS A 398 6.56 -15.61 4.98
N THR A 399 5.69 -16.48 5.49
CA THR A 399 4.44 -16.84 4.82
C THR A 399 3.28 -16.22 5.57
N ILE A 400 2.54 -15.35 4.89
CA ILE A 400 1.29 -14.77 5.38
C ILE A 400 0.18 -15.77 5.10
N GLU A 401 -0.51 -16.22 6.15
CA GLU A 401 -1.58 -17.21 6.03
C GLU A 401 -2.81 -16.61 5.33
N VAL A 402 -3.17 -17.17 4.19
CA VAL A 402 -4.35 -16.79 3.40
C VAL A 402 -5.05 -18.07 2.94
N PRO A 403 -5.92 -18.67 3.79
CA PRO A 403 -6.63 -19.88 3.43
C PRO A 403 -7.50 -19.69 2.19
N GLY A 404 -7.36 -20.59 1.21
CA GLY A 404 -8.14 -20.54 -0.03
C GLY A 404 -7.70 -19.50 -1.05
N ILE A 405 -6.46 -18.99 -0.94
CA ILE A 405 -5.82 -18.22 -2.01
C ILE A 405 -5.58 -19.09 -3.24
N GLY A 406 -5.79 -18.52 -4.42
CA GLY A 406 -5.63 -19.17 -5.70
C GLY A 406 -5.18 -18.20 -6.79
N PRO A 407 -5.01 -18.66 -8.04
CA PRO A 407 -4.60 -17.83 -9.17
C PRO A 407 -5.66 -16.79 -9.57
N ASP A 408 -6.89 -16.95 -9.10
CA ASP A 408 -8.02 -16.02 -9.25
C ASP A 408 -8.03 -14.91 -8.18
N CYS A 409 -7.02 -14.85 -7.32
CA CYS A 409 -6.94 -13.84 -6.26
C CYS A 409 -6.02 -12.68 -6.65
N ARG A 410 -6.43 -11.45 -6.35
CA ARG A 410 -5.56 -10.27 -6.29
C ARG A 410 -5.22 -10.02 -4.83
N TYR A 411 -3.97 -9.68 -4.53
CA TYR A 411 -3.61 -9.20 -3.20
C TYR A 411 -2.81 -7.90 -3.28
N GLU A 412 -2.80 -7.16 -2.18
CA GLU A 412 -1.98 -5.99 -1.94
C GLU A 412 -1.21 -6.23 -0.64
N LEU A 413 0.11 -5.98 -0.66
CA LEU A 413 0.99 -6.17 0.48
C LEU A 413 1.57 -4.83 0.94
N GLN A 414 1.56 -4.59 2.24
CA GLN A 414 2.25 -3.47 2.87
C GLN A 414 3.23 -3.98 3.92
N SER A 415 4.46 -3.47 3.90
CA SER A 415 5.50 -3.82 4.85
C SER A 415 5.97 -2.61 5.64
N SER A 416 6.11 -2.75 6.97
CA SER A 416 6.69 -1.72 7.83
C SER A 416 7.47 -2.32 8.99
N ILE A 417 8.39 -1.54 9.57
CA ILE A 417 9.10 -1.92 10.79
C ILE A 417 8.21 -1.55 11.99
N ASP A 418 7.75 -2.57 12.71
CA ASP A 418 6.97 -2.43 13.93
C ASP A 418 7.88 -2.07 15.11
N GLN A 419 9.02 -2.76 15.23
CA GLN A 419 10.01 -2.54 16.28
C GLN A 419 11.43 -2.78 15.77
N LEU A 420 12.36 -1.92 16.16
CA LEU A 420 13.80 -2.11 15.99
C LEU A 420 14.49 -1.76 17.30
N SER A 421 15.30 -2.69 17.81
CA SER A 421 16.12 -2.46 18.99
C SER A 421 17.50 -3.05 18.81
N THR A 422 18.52 -2.35 19.29
CA THR A 422 19.90 -2.80 19.26
C THR A 422 20.47 -2.86 20.66
N THR A 423 21.20 -3.92 20.96
CA THR A 423 21.88 -4.14 22.24
C THR A 423 23.33 -4.52 22.01
N MET A 424 24.18 -4.19 22.97
CA MET A 424 25.61 -4.53 22.94
C MET A 424 25.86 -5.68 23.92
N PRO A 425 25.83 -6.95 23.48
CA PRO A 425 26.12 -8.08 24.36
C PRO A 425 27.59 -8.11 24.81
N ASP A 426 28.51 -7.65 23.95
CA ASP A 426 29.93 -7.46 24.26
C ASP A 426 30.49 -6.23 23.53
N SER A 427 31.73 -5.85 23.84
CA SER A 427 32.34 -4.64 23.28
C SER A 427 32.86 -4.77 21.83
N SER A 428 32.42 -5.79 21.10
CA SER A 428 32.81 -6.09 19.72
C SER A 428 31.63 -6.37 18.80
N ASP A 429 30.47 -6.76 19.36
CA ASP A 429 29.28 -7.15 18.62
C ASP A 429 28.07 -6.26 18.96
N ILE A 430 27.19 -6.05 17.96
CA ILE A 430 25.92 -5.33 18.09
C ILE A 430 24.78 -6.25 17.67
N GLU A 431 23.98 -6.70 18.63
CA GLU A 431 22.81 -7.54 18.39
C GLU A 431 21.59 -6.67 18.07
N ALA A 432 20.91 -6.93 16.94
CA ALA A 432 19.69 -6.24 16.54
C ALA A 432 18.48 -7.18 16.56
N LYS A 433 17.36 -6.69 17.08
CA LYS A 433 16.06 -7.38 17.06
C LYS A 433 15.08 -6.53 16.29
N VAL A 434 14.52 -7.12 15.24
CA VAL A 434 13.57 -6.46 14.34
C VAL A 434 12.25 -7.21 14.35
N VAL A 435 11.15 -6.47 14.42
CA VAL A 435 9.80 -6.99 14.19
C VAL A 435 9.24 -6.26 12.98
N LEU A 436 8.95 -7.01 11.92
CA LEU A 436 8.30 -6.52 10.72
C LEU A 436 6.79 -6.74 10.84
N ASN A 437 6.01 -5.81 10.29
CA ASN A 437 4.59 -5.98 10.06
C ASN A 437 4.34 -6.13 8.56
N LEU A 438 3.70 -7.23 8.17
CA LEU A 438 3.33 -7.55 6.79
C LEU A 438 1.81 -7.64 6.71
N ASN A 439 1.17 -6.63 6.13
CA ASN A 439 -0.28 -6.54 5.98
C ASN A 439 -0.67 -6.95 4.56
N ALA A 440 -1.43 -8.03 4.42
CA ALA A 440 -2.00 -8.47 3.16
C ALA A 440 -3.51 -8.22 3.11
N LEU A 441 -3.98 -7.58 2.05
CA LEU A 441 -5.39 -7.45 1.70
C LEU A 441 -5.66 -8.26 0.44
N VAL A 442 -6.52 -9.29 0.52
CA VAL A 442 -6.71 -10.27 -0.55
C VAL A 442 -8.15 -10.26 -1.02
N PHE A 443 -8.34 -10.10 -2.33
CA PHE A 443 -9.61 -10.14 -3.04
C PHE A 443 -9.67 -11.38 -3.92
N ARG A 444 -10.79 -12.09 -3.91
CA ARG A 444 -11.09 -13.14 -4.89
C ARG A 444 -11.82 -12.54 -6.07
N ARG A 445 -11.35 -12.83 -7.29
CA ARG A 445 -11.96 -12.39 -8.54
C ARG A 445 -12.80 -13.51 -9.13
N ARG A 446 -14.03 -13.20 -9.53
CA ARG A 446 -14.93 -14.12 -10.23
C ARG A 446 -15.36 -13.48 -11.54
N LYS A 447 -15.17 -14.22 -12.63
CA LYS A 447 -15.66 -13.83 -13.95
C LYS A 447 -17.11 -14.28 -14.09
N GLU A 448 -18.00 -13.33 -14.34
CA GLU A 448 -19.42 -13.57 -14.48
C GLU A 448 -19.97 -12.93 -15.74
N MET A 449 -20.96 -13.57 -16.35
CA MET A 449 -21.65 -13.04 -17.52
C MET A 449 -22.74 -12.06 -17.06
N VAL A 450 -22.44 -10.76 -17.15
CA VAL A 450 -23.34 -9.69 -16.72
C VAL A 450 -24.21 -9.24 -17.89
N MET A 451 -25.52 -9.22 -17.67
CA MET A 451 -26.50 -8.84 -18.69
C MET A 451 -26.45 -7.34 -18.99
N GLN A 452 -26.24 -6.99 -20.26
CA GLN A 452 -26.15 -5.60 -20.69
C GLN A 452 -27.51 -5.04 -21.08
N TYR A 453 -28.24 -5.80 -21.90
CA TYR A 453 -29.62 -5.54 -22.35
C TYR A 453 -30.30 -6.85 -22.82
N VAL A 454 -31.62 -6.81 -22.99
CA VAL A 454 -32.41 -7.91 -23.58
C VAL A 454 -32.93 -7.47 -24.93
N GLU A 455 -32.62 -8.25 -25.97
CA GLU A 455 -33.25 -8.11 -27.28
C GLU A 455 -34.57 -8.90 -27.28
N GLU A 456 -35.66 -8.24 -27.65
CA GLU A 456 -37.00 -8.85 -27.71
C GLU A 456 -37.36 -9.15 -29.16
N LYS A 457 -37.82 -10.36 -29.42
CA LYS A 457 -38.38 -10.76 -30.72
C LYS A 457 -39.77 -11.33 -30.55
N ASP A 458 -40.59 -11.11 -31.56
CA ASP A 458 -41.85 -11.83 -31.68
C ASP A 458 -41.53 -13.31 -31.89
N ARG A 459 -42.23 -14.17 -31.15
CA ARG A 459 -42.09 -15.63 -31.29
C ARG A 459 -42.72 -16.08 -32.60
N ASP A 460 -42.17 -17.15 -33.17
CA ASP A 460 -42.75 -17.77 -34.35
C ASP A 460 -44.18 -18.28 -34.05
N PRO A 461 -45.21 -17.79 -34.76
CA PRO A 461 -46.58 -18.24 -34.59
C PRO A 461 -46.75 -19.75 -34.83
N GLU A 462 -45.93 -20.37 -35.67
CA GLU A 462 -46.01 -21.81 -35.97
C GLU A 462 -45.57 -22.66 -34.78
N GLU A 463 -44.51 -22.26 -34.08
CA GLU A 463 -44.05 -22.93 -32.85
C GLU A 463 -45.10 -22.84 -31.75
N LEU A 464 -45.73 -21.68 -31.58
CA LEU A 464 -46.83 -21.48 -30.64
C LEU A 464 -48.04 -22.36 -30.99
N GLN A 465 -48.39 -22.55 -32.27
CA GLN A 465 -49.51 -23.42 -32.64
C GLN A 465 -49.22 -24.92 -32.43
N SER A 466 -47.95 -25.33 -32.49
CA SER A 466 -47.55 -26.73 -32.35
C SER A 466 -47.62 -27.26 -30.91
N LEU A 467 -47.60 -26.38 -29.90
CA LEU A 467 -47.61 -26.75 -28.49
C LEU A 467 -49.05 -26.91 -27.96
N PRO A 468 -49.36 -27.98 -27.19
CA PRO A 468 -50.66 -28.15 -26.56
C PRO A 468 -50.91 -27.08 -25.48
N GLY A 469 -52.15 -26.62 -25.33
CA GLY A 469 -52.53 -25.62 -24.33
C GLY A 469 -52.32 -26.08 -22.87
N ILE A 470 -52.57 -27.36 -22.59
CA ILE A 470 -52.28 -27.99 -21.29
C ILE A 470 -51.52 -29.29 -21.55
N THR A 471 -50.39 -29.46 -20.88
CA THR A 471 -49.52 -30.64 -20.98
C THR A 471 -49.31 -31.26 -19.60
N CYS A 472 -49.37 -32.59 -19.52
CA CYS A 472 -48.92 -33.34 -18.36
C CYS A 472 -47.42 -33.66 -18.52
N TYR A 473 -46.56 -32.97 -17.76
CA TYR A 473 -45.12 -33.11 -17.81
C TYR A 473 -44.60 -34.00 -16.66
N PHE A 474 -43.67 -34.91 -16.97
CA PHE A 474 -42.94 -35.68 -15.97
C PHE A 474 -41.55 -35.06 -15.79
N VAL A 475 -41.26 -34.58 -14.59
CA VAL A 475 -39.99 -33.93 -14.24
C VAL A 475 -38.82 -34.87 -14.51
N LYS A 476 -37.82 -34.39 -15.24
CA LYS A 476 -36.57 -35.13 -15.48
C LYS A 476 -35.52 -34.78 -14.43
N PRO A 477 -34.51 -35.65 -14.21
CA PRO A 477 -33.38 -35.31 -13.36
C PRO A 477 -32.70 -34.01 -13.82
N GLY A 478 -32.63 -33.02 -12.93
CA GLY A 478 -32.01 -31.71 -13.20
C GLY A 478 -32.97 -30.62 -13.71
N ASP A 479 -34.23 -30.95 -14.02
CA ASP A 479 -35.22 -29.94 -14.42
C ASP A 479 -35.52 -28.99 -13.25
N THR A 480 -35.53 -27.69 -13.53
CA THR A 480 -36.04 -26.68 -12.61
C THR A 480 -37.41 -26.16 -13.07
N LEU A 481 -38.19 -25.58 -12.16
CA LEU A 481 -39.45 -24.90 -12.53
C LEU A 481 -39.21 -23.82 -13.60
N TRP A 482 -38.06 -23.14 -13.57
CA TRP A 482 -37.64 -22.17 -14.56
C TRP A 482 -37.51 -22.79 -15.96
N ASP A 483 -36.79 -23.92 -16.07
CA ASP A 483 -36.57 -24.58 -17.36
C ASP A 483 -37.88 -25.09 -17.95
N ILE A 484 -38.78 -25.61 -17.09
CA ILE A 484 -40.11 -26.08 -17.50
C ILE A 484 -40.99 -24.90 -17.94
N ALA A 485 -41.02 -23.81 -17.17
CA ALA A 485 -41.76 -22.60 -17.51
C ALA A 485 -41.32 -22.02 -18.86
N LYS A 486 -39.99 -21.91 -19.07
CA LYS A 486 -39.37 -21.42 -20.31
C LYS A 486 -39.70 -22.32 -21.51
N LYS A 487 -39.75 -23.63 -21.30
CA LYS A 487 -40.04 -24.64 -22.33
C LYS A 487 -41.52 -24.68 -22.76
N PHE A 488 -42.44 -24.47 -21.83
CA PHE A 488 -43.88 -24.58 -22.08
C PHE A 488 -44.60 -23.23 -22.20
N TYR A 489 -43.85 -22.13 -22.24
CA TYR A 489 -44.37 -20.78 -22.44
C TYR A 489 -45.39 -20.39 -21.35
N THR A 490 -45.02 -20.64 -20.09
CA THR A 490 -45.81 -20.29 -18.89
C THR A 490 -44.92 -19.65 -17.83
N THR A 491 -45.43 -19.32 -16.63
CA THR A 491 -44.63 -18.77 -15.52
C THR A 491 -44.42 -19.78 -14.39
N THR A 492 -43.38 -19.58 -13.59
CA THR A 492 -43.09 -20.42 -12.41
C THR A 492 -44.23 -20.38 -11.40
N GLU A 493 -44.85 -19.21 -11.21
CA GLU A 493 -45.98 -18.97 -10.32
C GLU A 493 -47.20 -19.76 -10.80
N LYS A 494 -47.50 -19.72 -12.11
CA LYS A 494 -48.63 -20.45 -12.69
C LYS A 494 -48.49 -21.96 -12.58
N ILE A 495 -47.28 -22.50 -12.79
CA ILE A 495 -47.01 -23.94 -12.57
C ILE A 495 -47.24 -24.29 -11.10
N ARG A 496 -46.77 -23.45 -10.16
CA ARG A 496 -46.93 -23.70 -8.73
C ARG A 496 -48.40 -23.67 -8.30
N GLU A 497 -49.16 -22.70 -8.76
CA GLU A 497 -50.59 -22.59 -8.50
C GLU A 497 -51.37 -23.78 -9.08
N LEU A 498 -51.09 -24.18 -10.32
CA LEU A 498 -51.80 -25.28 -10.99
C LEU A 498 -51.52 -26.66 -10.36
N ASN A 499 -50.42 -26.79 -9.62
CA ASN A 499 -49.96 -28.06 -9.02
C ASN A 499 -49.88 -28.03 -7.49
N ASP A 500 -50.41 -26.98 -6.84
CA ASP A 500 -50.37 -26.78 -5.39
C ASP A 500 -48.95 -26.95 -4.76
N LEU A 501 -47.91 -26.48 -5.48
CA LEU A 501 -46.52 -26.66 -5.05
C LEU A 501 -46.14 -25.67 -3.94
N LYS A 502 -45.78 -26.23 -2.78
CA LYS A 502 -45.32 -25.47 -1.61
C LYS A 502 -43.85 -25.03 -1.69
N THR A 503 -43.06 -25.70 -2.53
CA THR A 503 -41.63 -25.44 -2.71
C THR A 503 -41.26 -25.49 -4.18
N GLU A 504 -40.13 -24.89 -4.54
CA GLU A 504 -39.60 -24.92 -5.92
C GLU A 504 -38.78 -26.19 -6.21
N ASN A 505 -38.51 -26.99 -5.19
CA ASN A 505 -37.83 -28.27 -5.34
C ASN A 505 -38.73 -29.28 -6.06
N LEU A 506 -38.24 -29.77 -7.20
CA LEU A 506 -38.90 -30.81 -7.99
C LEU A 506 -38.21 -32.15 -7.78
N THR A 507 -39.01 -33.21 -7.75
CA THR A 507 -38.50 -34.59 -7.68
C THR A 507 -38.58 -35.25 -9.06
N PRO A 508 -37.57 -36.03 -9.49
CA PRO A 508 -37.66 -36.75 -10.75
C PRO A 508 -38.90 -37.66 -10.79
N MET A 509 -39.55 -37.75 -11.94
CA MET A 509 -40.83 -38.44 -12.18
C MET A 509 -42.06 -37.81 -11.52
N GLN A 510 -41.91 -36.66 -10.84
CA GLN A 510 -43.05 -35.89 -10.37
C GLN A 510 -43.89 -35.44 -11.57
N GLN A 511 -45.20 -35.66 -11.47
CA GLN A 511 -46.16 -35.23 -12.49
C GLN A 511 -46.56 -33.78 -12.23
N LEU A 512 -46.42 -32.93 -13.26
CA LEU A 512 -46.85 -31.54 -13.25
C LEU A 512 -47.84 -31.28 -14.39
N LEU A 513 -48.96 -30.65 -14.09
CA LEU A 513 -49.82 -29.99 -15.06
C LEU A 513 -49.18 -28.65 -15.45
N VAL A 514 -48.98 -28.43 -16.74
CA VAL A 514 -48.36 -27.20 -17.25
C VAL A 514 -49.29 -26.61 -18.29
N GLU A 515 -49.81 -25.42 -18.02
CA GLU A 515 -50.70 -24.67 -18.92
C GLU A 515 -49.94 -23.51 -19.55
N ARG A 516 -49.97 -23.44 -20.88
CA ARG A 516 -49.38 -22.32 -21.63
C ARG A 516 -50.20 -21.06 -21.41
N VAL A 517 -49.51 -19.92 -21.24
CA VAL A 517 -50.14 -18.60 -21.10
C VAL A 517 -50.10 -17.85 -22.42
#